data_AF-A0A447JMN3-F1
#
_entry.id   AF-A0A447JMN3-F1
#
_cell.length_a   1.000
_cell.length_b   1.000
_cell.length_c   1.000
_cell.angle_alpha   90.00
_cell.angle_beta   90.00
_cell.angle_gamma   90.00
#
_symmetry.space_group_name_H-M   'P 1'
#
loop_
_entity.id
_entity.type
_entity.pdbx_description
1 polymer ?
#
loop_
_entity_poly.entity_id
_entity_poly.type
_entity_poly.pdbx_seq_one_letter_code
_entity_poly.pdbx_strand_id
1 'polypeptide(L)'
;MSNKMKWTSMTAYWSAIINFIRKYVYPARIIAILLMAGATLPQVADAITVDLNYDKNNVPVITPVWSQEWSVANVLGGWVCRSNRNENEGACEETHLVWYAFGAYSKIRLRFREQISHAEITLILLGSVRDACYTGVINMNVAACRWGRSLKLRIPSEELAKIPTSGTWKATLVLDYLQWGGADPLGTSTTDITLNVTDHFAENAAIYFPQFGTATPRVDLNLHRMNGSQMSGRANLDMCLYDGGVKARSLQMKIEGSNKSGTGFQVIKSDSADTIDYAVSMNYGGRNIPVTRGVEFSLDNVDKAATRPVVLPGQRQAVRCMPVPLTLTTQPFNIREKRSGEYQGTLTVTMLMGTQTP
;
A
#
# COMPACT_ATOMS: atom_id res chain seq x y z
N MET A 1 -76.38 10.44 12.42
CA MET A 1 -76.89 9.32 11.60
C MET A 1 -75.78 8.32 11.39
N SER A 2 -75.99 7.11 11.90
CA SER A 2 -75.16 5.92 11.73
C SER A 2 -75.37 5.32 10.34
N ASN A 3 -74.34 4.82 9.67
CA ASN A 3 -74.27 3.38 9.37
C ASN A 3 -72.98 2.93 8.65
N LYS A 4 -72.52 1.76 9.11
CA LYS A 4 -71.43 0.92 8.63
C LYS A 4 -71.76 0.31 7.26
N MET A 5 -70.74 -0.07 6.48
CA MET A 5 -70.49 -1.49 6.11
C MET A 5 -69.20 -1.69 5.30
N LYS A 6 -68.51 -2.80 5.59
CA LYS A 6 -67.36 -3.41 4.89
C LYS A 6 -67.83 -4.58 4.00
N TRP A 7 -66.91 -5.02 3.12
CA TRP A 7 -66.80 -6.31 2.37
C TRP A 7 -67.54 -6.32 1.01
N THR A 8 -67.04 -6.82 -0.15
CA THR A 8 -66.00 -7.83 -0.49
C THR A 8 -65.68 -7.80 -2.01
N SER A 9 -64.52 -8.35 -2.40
CA SER A 9 -64.26 -9.11 -3.67
C SER A 9 -64.19 -8.39 -5.03
N MET A 10 -62.96 -8.26 -5.59
CA MET A 10 -62.69 -7.96 -7.00
C MET A 10 -61.86 -9.08 -7.66
N THR A 11 -62.53 -10.11 -8.15
CA THR A 11 -62.01 -11.05 -9.16
C THR A 11 -62.90 -11.00 -10.39
N ALA A 12 -62.67 -10.07 -11.32
CA ALA A 12 -63.24 -10.11 -12.67
C ALA A 12 -62.74 -8.95 -13.55
N TYR A 13 -61.48 -8.96 -14.01
CA TYR A 13 -61.04 -8.09 -15.12
C TYR A 13 -59.88 -8.69 -15.95
N TRP A 14 -59.91 -9.99 -16.23
CA TRP A 14 -58.88 -10.65 -17.07
C TRP A 14 -59.41 -11.59 -18.16
N SER A 15 -60.72 -11.64 -18.42
CA SER A 15 -61.31 -12.54 -19.42
C SER A 15 -61.70 -11.88 -20.75
N ALA A 16 -61.56 -10.57 -20.90
CA ALA A 16 -61.94 -9.86 -22.13
C ALA A 16 -60.80 -9.65 -23.14
N ILE A 17 -59.53 -9.71 -22.72
CA ILE A 17 -58.37 -9.46 -23.60
C ILE A 17 -57.93 -10.72 -24.37
N ILE A 18 -58.19 -11.92 -23.83
CA ILE A 18 -57.72 -13.19 -24.40
C ILE A 18 -58.51 -13.61 -25.66
N ASN A 19 -59.78 -13.19 -25.79
CA ASN A 19 -60.63 -13.60 -26.91
C ASN A 19 -60.43 -12.79 -28.21
N PHE A 20 -59.74 -11.65 -28.18
CA PHE A 20 -59.51 -10.83 -29.38
C PHE A 20 -58.33 -11.32 -30.23
N ILE A 21 -57.32 -11.94 -29.61
CA ILE A 21 -56.10 -12.38 -30.30
C ILE A 21 -56.30 -13.70 -31.06
N ARG A 22 -57.38 -14.45 -30.77
CA ARG A 22 -57.62 -15.80 -31.32
C ARG A 22 -58.17 -15.87 -32.75
N LYS A 23 -58.46 -14.75 -33.43
CA LYS A 23 -59.21 -14.77 -34.70
C LYS A 23 -58.40 -14.43 -35.96
N TYR A 24 -57.13 -13.98 -35.87
CA TYR A 24 -56.46 -13.39 -37.05
C TYR A 24 -55.00 -13.77 -37.35
N VAL A 25 -54.45 -14.90 -36.88
CA VAL A 25 -53.17 -15.40 -37.42
C VAL A 25 -53.10 -16.95 -37.43
N TYR A 26 -53.16 -17.55 -38.62
CA TYR A 26 -52.64 -18.90 -38.95
C TYR A 26 -51.41 -18.71 -39.87
N PRO A 27 -50.51 -19.70 -40.11
CA PRO A 27 -50.05 -20.81 -39.27
C PRO A 27 -48.51 -20.83 -39.16
N ALA A 28 -47.93 -20.85 -37.97
CA ALA A 28 -46.52 -21.25 -37.83
C ALA A 28 -46.50 -22.60 -37.11
N ARG A 29 -45.94 -23.61 -37.78
CA ARG A 29 -45.67 -24.91 -37.16
C ARG A 29 -44.74 -24.69 -35.98
N ILE A 30 -45.25 -24.84 -34.76
CA ILE A 30 -44.42 -24.89 -33.55
C ILE A 30 -44.36 -26.35 -33.13
N ILE A 31 -43.22 -26.98 -33.38
CA ILE A 31 -42.79 -28.16 -32.64
C ILE A 31 -42.56 -27.67 -31.22
N ALA A 32 -43.43 -28.06 -30.29
CA ALA A 32 -43.17 -27.89 -28.87
C ALA A 32 -42.05 -28.88 -28.48
N ILE A 33 -40.80 -28.43 -28.57
CA ILE A 33 -39.72 -29.06 -27.84
C ILE A 33 -40.03 -28.81 -26.36
N LEU A 34 -40.35 -29.86 -25.61
CA LEU A 34 -40.25 -29.82 -24.16
C LEU A 34 -38.78 -29.50 -23.84
N LEU A 35 -38.50 -28.21 -23.61
CA LEU A 35 -37.30 -27.82 -22.89
C LEU A 35 -37.50 -28.32 -21.47
N MET A 36 -37.01 -29.52 -21.18
CA MET A 36 -36.56 -29.81 -19.82
C MET A 36 -35.63 -28.66 -19.46
N ALA A 37 -35.97 -27.91 -18.41
CA ALA A 37 -35.06 -26.96 -17.81
C ALA A 37 -33.88 -27.76 -17.24
N GLY A 38 -32.94 -28.16 -18.11
CA GLY A 38 -31.58 -28.41 -17.70
C GLY A 38 -31.10 -27.12 -17.09
N ALA A 39 -30.73 -27.17 -15.81
CA ALA A 39 -29.98 -26.08 -15.21
C ALA A 39 -28.75 -25.85 -16.09
N THR A 40 -28.81 -24.82 -16.93
CA THR A 40 -27.62 -24.32 -17.61
C THR A 40 -26.72 -23.84 -16.49
N LEU A 41 -25.60 -24.54 -16.27
CA LEU A 41 -24.50 -24.05 -15.45
C LEU A 41 -24.25 -22.60 -15.88
N PRO A 42 -24.26 -21.62 -14.96
CA PRO A 42 -23.89 -20.27 -15.35
C PRO A 42 -22.45 -20.33 -15.85
N GLN A 43 -22.26 -19.79 -17.05
CA GLN A 43 -21.01 -19.70 -17.76
C GLN A 43 -19.93 -19.14 -16.82
N VAL A 44 -19.04 -19.98 -16.31
CA VAL A 44 -17.88 -19.54 -15.51
C VAL A 44 -16.81 -19.15 -16.51
N ALA A 45 -16.89 -17.94 -17.03
CA ALA A 45 -15.92 -17.43 -17.98
C ALA A 45 -15.83 -15.90 -17.90
N ASP A 46 -15.83 -15.34 -16.68
CA ASP A 46 -15.43 -13.95 -16.51
C ASP A 46 -13.97 -13.94 -16.06
N ALA A 47 -13.09 -13.51 -16.96
CA ALA A 47 -11.74 -13.12 -16.61
C ALA A 47 -11.87 -11.94 -15.63
N ILE A 48 -11.57 -12.20 -14.36
CA ILE A 48 -11.59 -11.17 -13.32
C ILE A 48 -10.21 -10.54 -13.30
N THR A 49 -10.12 -9.25 -13.60
CA THR A 49 -8.91 -8.46 -13.45
C THR A 49 -8.80 -7.96 -12.02
N VAL A 50 -7.70 -8.28 -11.35
CA VAL A 50 -7.39 -7.77 -10.02
C VAL A 50 -6.27 -6.76 -10.16
N ASP A 51 -6.59 -5.47 -10.07
CA ASP A 51 -5.59 -4.40 -10.09
C ASP A 51 -5.22 -4.00 -8.65
N LEU A 52 -4.00 -4.34 -8.24
CA LEU A 52 -3.47 -4.03 -6.92
C LEU A 52 -2.37 -2.98 -7.03
N ASN A 53 -2.64 -1.78 -6.53
CA ASN A 53 -1.68 -0.70 -6.46
C ASN A 53 -1.09 -0.66 -5.05
N TYR A 54 0.23 -0.86 -4.91
CA TYR A 54 0.89 -0.71 -3.61
C TYR A 54 2.34 -0.24 -3.73
N ASP A 55 2.78 0.47 -2.68
CA ASP A 55 4.16 0.93 -2.54
C ASP A 55 4.98 -0.10 -1.77
N LYS A 56 6.22 -0.37 -2.22
CA LYS A 56 7.11 -1.34 -1.57
C LYS A 56 7.46 -0.97 -0.10
N ASN A 57 7.32 0.28 0.30
CA ASN A 57 7.53 0.77 1.67
C ASN A 57 6.26 0.72 2.53
N ASN A 58 5.10 0.42 1.93
CA ASN A 58 3.82 0.29 2.62
C ASN A 58 3.05 -0.92 2.08
N VAL A 59 3.59 -2.12 2.32
CA VAL A 59 3.02 -3.37 1.84
C VAL A 59 1.70 -3.66 2.58
N PRO A 60 0.57 -3.87 1.88
CA PRO A 60 -0.70 -4.20 2.50
C PRO A 60 -0.62 -5.50 3.31
N VAL A 61 -1.24 -5.53 4.49
CA VAL A 61 -1.17 -6.65 5.44
C VAL A 61 -1.82 -7.92 4.87
N ILE A 62 -2.96 -7.79 4.18
CA ILE A 62 -3.63 -8.87 3.43
C ILE A 62 -4.35 -8.25 2.23
N THR A 63 -4.09 -8.75 1.03
CA THR A 63 -4.80 -8.28 -0.17
C THR A 63 -5.72 -9.37 -0.71
N PRO A 64 -7.05 -9.18 -0.69
CA PRO A 64 -7.97 -10.09 -1.35
C PRO A 64 -7.72 -9.98 -2.86
N VAL A 65 -7.38 -11.12 -3.48
CA VAL A 65 -7.21 -11.22 -4.93
C VAL A 65 -8.56 -11.54 -5.54
N TRP A 66 -9.33 -12.45 -4.94
CA TRP A 66 -10.59 -12.87 -5.52
C TRP A 66 -11.56 -13.37 -4.46
N SER A 67 -12.83 -13.07 -4.66
CA SER A 67 -13.92 -13.74 -3.97
C SER A 67 -15.06 -14.03 -4.93
N GLN A 68 -15.44 -15.30 -5.08
CA GLN A 68 -16.65 -15.71 -5.80
C GLN A 68 -17.57 -16.46 -4.85
N GLU A 69 -18.84 -16.05 -4.77
CA GLU A 69 -19.88 -16.76 -4.05
C GLU A 69 -20.72 -17.57 -5.03
N TRP A 70 -20.80 -18.88 -4.82
CA TRP A 70 -21.72 -19.77 -5.49
C TRP A 70 -22.89 -20.16 -4.60
N SER A 71 -24.07 -20.07 -5.17
CA SER A 71 -25.32 -20.59 -4.61
C SER A 71 -25.82 -21.81 -5.41
N VAL A 72 -24.93 -22.68 -5.90
CA VAL A 72 -25.38 -23.96 -6.47
C VAL A 72 -25.76 -24.90 -5.35
N ALA A 73 -27.06 -25.03 -5.12
CA ALA A 73 -27.60 -26.07 -4.25
C ALA A 73 -27.25 -27.45 -4.83
N ASN A 74 -26.66 -28.32 -4.00
CA ASN A 74 -26.48 -29.77 -4.23
C ASN A 74 -25.33 -30.28 -5.12
N VAL A 75 -24.38 -29.45 -5.57
CA VAL A 75 -23.16 -29.95 -6.26
C VAL A 75 -22.01 -30.07 -5.27
N LEU A 76 -21.64 -31.29 -4.91
CA LEU A 76 -20.44 -31.58 -4.12
C LEU A 76 -19.21 -31.45 -5.02
N GLY A 77 -18.30 -30.54 -4.70
CA GLY A 77 -17.15 -30.26 -5.55
C GLY A 77 -16.19 -29.25 -4.93
N GLY A 78 -15.10 -28.96 -5.64
CA GLY A 78 -14.08 -28.03 -5.21
C GLY A 78 -13.21 -27.58 -6.36
N TRP A 79 -12.38 -26.58 -6.11
CA TRP A 79 -11.45 -26.05 -7.10
C TRP A 79 -10.12 -26.76 -6.99
N VAL A 80 -9.51 -27.05 -8.13
CA VAL A 80 -8.18 -27.65 -8.20
C VAL A 80 -7.33 -26.88 -9.20
N CYS A 81 -6.02 -26.83 -8.95
CA CYS A 81 -5.09 -26.47 -10.01
C CYS A 81 -5.02 -27.61 -11.04
N ARG A 82 -4.79 -27.26 -12.31
CA ARG A 82 -4.56 -28.24 -13.40
C ARG A 82 -3.26 -29.02 -13.25
N SER A 83 -2.32 -28.47 -12.51
CA SER A 83 -0.98 -29.00 -12.37
C SER A 83 -0.43 -28.75 -10.98
N ASN A 84 0.48 -29.61 -10.55
CA ASN A 84 1.32 -29.40 -9.38
C ASN A 84 2.68 -28.79 -9.71
N ARG A 85 2.93 -28.46 -11.00
CA ARG A 85 4.22 -27.93 -11.48
C ARG A 85 4.08 -26.70 -12.37
N ASN A 86 2.98 -26.54 -13.09
CA ASN A 86 2.80 -25.40 -14.00
C ASN A 86 2.46 -24.11 -13.22
N GLU A 87 3.48 -23.34 -12.86
CA GLU A 87 3.30 -22.08 -12.13
C GLU A 87 2.77 -20.94 -13.01
N ASN A 88 2.76 -21.08 -14.35
CA ASN A 88 2.23 -20.04 -15.25
C ASN A 88 0.70 -19.92 -15.18
N GLU A 89 0.01 -21.00 -14.80
CA GLU A 89 -1.43 -21.05 -14.61
C GLU A 89 -1.82 -21.28 -13.13
N GLY A 90 -0.83 -21.35 -12.23
CA GLY A 90 -1.01 -21.73 -10.84
C GLY A 90 -0.76 -23.22 -10.58
N ALA A 91 0.11 -23.51 -9.62
CA ALA A 91 0.46 -24.85 -9.19
C ALA A 91 0.10 -25.10 -7.72
N CYS A 92 -0.71 -26.14 -7.47
CA CYS A 92 -1.12 -26.59 -6.14
C CYS A 92 -0.33 -27.85 -5.75
N GLU A 93 -0.13 -28.13 -4.46
CA GLU A 93 0.42 -29.43 -4.03
C GLU A 93 -0.50 -30.59 -4.42
N GLU A 94 -1.82 -30.35 -4.30
CA GLU A 94 -2.86 -31.32 -4.61
C GLU A 94 -3.75 -30.85 -5.76
N THR A 95 -3.99 -31.72 -6.75
CA THR A 95 -4.77 -31.45 -7.97
C THR A 95 -6.07 -32.27 -8.03
N HIS A 96 -6.41 -32.99 -6.96
CA HIS A 96 -7.70 -33.68 -6.83
C HIS A 96 -8.46 -33.21 -5.58
N LEU A 97 -9.74 -33.57 -5.49
CA LEU A 97 -10.58 -33.22 -4.35
C LEU A 97 -10.23 -34.04 -3.11
N VAL A 98 -10.26 -33.39 -1.95
CA VAL A 98 -9.95 -34.03 -0.67
C VAL A 98 -11.12 -33.95 0.30
N TRP A 99 -11.25 -34.95 1.16
CA TRP A 99 -12.21 -34.96 2.25
C TRP A 99 -11.70 -34.18 3.47
N TYR A 100 -12.57 -33.41 4.12
CA TYR A 100 -12.39 -32.93 5.50
C TYR A 100 -11.08 -32.18 5.81
N ALA A 101 -10.66 -31.28 4.92
CA ALA A 101 -9.44 -30.49 5.07
C ALA A 101 -9.72 -29.06 5.61
N PHE A 102 -10.09 -28.99 6.89
CA PHE A 102 -10.52 -27.77 7.59
C PHE A 102 -9.37 -26.89 8.08
N GLY A 103 -9.63 -25.59 8.23
CA GLY A 103 -8.75 -24.64 8.93
C GLY A 103 -7.41 -24.34 8.26
N ALA A 104 -7.15 -24.94 7.09
CA ALA A 104 -5.93 -24.76 6.31
C ALA A 104 -6.19 -23.91 5.05
N TYR A 105 -5.10 -23.39 4.47
CA TYR A 105 -5.10 -22.68 3.19
C TYR A 105 -4.37 -23.49 2.13
N SER A 106 -4.92 -23.54 0.92
CA SER A 106 -4.20 -24.04 -0.24
C SER A 106 -3.12 -23.03 -0.60
N LYS A 107 -1.88 -23.49 -0.71
CA LYS A 107 -0.77 -22.69 -1.25
C LYS A 107 -0.74 -22.90 -2.76
N ILE A 108 -0.97 -21.84 -3.52
CA ILE A 108 -0.92 -21.84 -4.97
C ILE A 108 0.32 -21.07 -5.39
N ARG A 109 1.28 -21.74 -6.02
CA ARG A 109 2.46 -21.10 -6.60
C ARG A 109 2.09 -20.52 -7.95
N LEU A 110 2.20 -19.20 -8.09
CA LEU A 110 1.84 -18.50 -9.31
C LEU A 110 2.97 -17.59 -9.77
N ARG A 111 3.34 -17.70 -11.04
CA ARG A 111 4.41 -16.93 -11.65
C ARG A 111 3.89 -15.59 -12.17
N PHE A 112 4.47 -14.52 -11.66
CA PHE A 112 4.29 -13.17 -12.14
C PHE A 112 5.43 -12.78 -13.08
N ARG A 113 5.10 -12.04 -14.14
CA ARG A 113 6.06 -11.45 -15.08
C ARG A 113 5.90 -9.93 -15.11
N GLU A 114 7.01 -9.21 -14.98
CA GLU A 114 7.03 -7.76 -15.14
C GLU A 114 6.89 -7.39 -16.62
N GLN A 115 6.05 -6.39 -16.90
CA GLN A 115 5.58 -6.08 -18.25
C GLN A 115 6.69 -5.59 -19.19
N ILE A 116 7.68 -4.85 -18.69
CA ILE A 116 8.70 -4.19 -19.53
C ILE A 116 10.02 -4.97 -19.55
N SER A 117 10.56 -5.29 -18.39
CA SER A 117 11.82 -6.01 -18.17
C SER A 117 11.70 -7.51 -18.38
N HIS A 118 10.48 -8.05 -18.40
CA HIS A 118 10.19 -9.47 -18.46
C HIS A 118 10.76 -10.31 -17.30
N ALA A 119 11.19 -9.66 -16.22
CA ALA A 119 11.61 -10.32 -14.99
C ALA A 119 10.48 -11.21 -14.46
N GLU A 120 10.84 -12.35 -13.88
CA GLU A 120 9.89 -13.34 -13.36
C GLU A 120 10.06 -13.50 -11.85
N ILE A 121 8.94 -13.69 -11.15
CA ILE A 121 8.93 -14.10 -9.74
C ILE A 121 7.73 -15.01 -9.47
N THR A 122 7.94 -16.08 -8.71
CA THR A 122 6.84 -16.92 -8.21
C THR A 122 6.43 -16.45 -6.82
N LEU A 123 5.15 -16.12 -6.66
CA LEU A 123 4.52 -15.75 -5.39
C LEU A 123 3.56 -16.85 -4.94
N ILE A 124 3.33 -16.93 -3.63
CA ILE A 124 2.35 -17.86 -3.04
C ILE A 124 1.02 -17.14 -2.79
N LEU A 125 -0.03 -17.61 -3.46
CA LEU A 125 -1.41 -17.24 -3.14
C LEU A 125 -1.97 -18.21 -2.10
N LEU A 126 -2.68 -17.69 -1.12
CA LEU A 126 -3.43 -18.49 -0.15
C LEU A 126 -4.89 -18.55 -0.56
N GLY A 127 -5.36 -19.75 -0.88
CA GLY A 127 -6.75 -20.04 -1.19
C GLY A 127 -7.49 -20.69 -0.03
N SER A 128 -8.75 -20.28 0.16
CA SER A 128 -9.70 -20.96 1.05
C SER A 128 -11.08 -21.02 0.44
N VAL A 129 -11.79 -22.10 0.68
CA VAL A 129 -13.24 -22.17 0.49
C VAL A 129 -13.96 -21.95 1.82
N ARG A 130 -15.10 -21.27 1.78
CA ARG A 130 -16.06 -21.16 2.88
C ARG A 130 -17.41 -21.66 2.42
N ASP A 131 -17.92 -22.67 3.12
CA ASP A 131 -19.28 -23.18 3.01
C ASP A 131 -20.15 -22.65 4.16
N ALA A 132 -21.46 -22.97 4.16
CA ALA A 132 -22.36 -22.64 5.27
C ALA A 132 -21.87 -23.14 6.66
N CYS A 133 -21.03 -24.18 6.70
CA CYS A 133 -20.60 -24.80 7.94
C CYS A 133 -19.12 -24.61 8.28
N TYR A 134 -18.24 -24.54 7.27
CA TYR A 134 -16.80 -24.69 7.47
C TYR A 134 -15.99 -23.81 6.51
N THR A 135 -14.74 -23.56 6.91
CA THR A 135 -13.70 -22.98 6.06
C THR A 135 -12.55 -23.97 5.92
N GLY A 136 -12.00 -24.12 4.72
CA GLY A 136 -10.88 -25.03 4.45
C GLY A 136 -10.16 -24.73 3.15
N VAL A 137 -9.35 -25.69 2.70
CA VAL A 137 -8.59 -25.63 1.44
C VAL A 137 -9.52 -25.63 0.22
N ILE A 138 -9.06 -25.09 -0.91
CA ILE A 138 -9.90 -24.84 -2.10
C ILE A 138 -10.45 -26.13 -2.74
N ASN A 139 -9.72 -27.24 -2.60
CA ASN A 139 -10.07 -28.57 -3.10
C ASN A 139 -10.80 -29.43 -2.05
N MET A 140 -11.16 -28.87 -0.89
CA MET A 140 -11.92 -29.57 0.14
C MET A 140 -13.34 -29.84 -0.32
N ASN A 141 -13.91 -31.00 -0.01
CA ASN A 141 -15.34 -31.26 -0.13
C ASN A 141 -15.95 -31.66 1.23
N VAL A 142 -17.21 -31.26 1.48
CA VAL A 142 -17.97 -31.58 2.69
C VAL A 142 -19.40 -31.97 2.34
N ALA A 143 -19.72 -33.26 2.43
CA ALA A 143 -21.03 -33.81 2.04
C ALA A 143 -22.22 -33.27 2.85
N ALA A 144 -21.98 -32.86 4.10
CA ALA A 144 -23.01 -32.41 5.04
C ALA A 144 -23.47 -30.96 4.80
N CYS A 145 -22.76 -30.18 3.97
CA CYS A 145 -22.97 -28.74 3.86
C CYS A 145 -23.13 -28.34 2.39
N ARG A 146 -24.37 -28.45 1.89
CA ARG A 146 -24.73 -28.36 0.47
C ARG A 146 -25.18 -26.98 -0.01
N TRP A 147 -25.02 -25.95 0.82
CA TRP A 147 -25.52 -24.60 0.57
C TRP A 147 -24.42 -23.57 0.74
N GLY A 148 -24.36 -22.60 -0.18
CA GLY A 148 -23.52 -21.41 -0.12
C GLY A 148 -22.04 -21.72 -0.04
N ARG A 149 -21.33 -21.62 -1.16
CA ARG A 149 -19.91 -21.97 -1.28
C ARG A 149 -19.14 -20.81 -1.87
N SER A 150 -18.13 -20.30 -1.17
CA SER A 150 -17.35 -19.15 -1.63
C SER A 150 -15.85 -19.44 -1.65
N LEU A 151 -15.19 -19.14 -2.76
CA LEU A 151 -13.73 -19.21 -2.87
C LEU A 151 -13.15 -17.83 -2.56
N LYS A 152 -12.14 -17.78 -1.69
CA LYS A 152 -11.34 -16.59 -1.38
C LYS A 152 -9.88 -16.86 -1.66
N LEU A 153 -9.26 -16.00 -2.47
CA LEU A 153 -7.82 -15.99 -2.72
C LEU A 153 -7.20 -14.71 -2.16
N ARG A 154 -6.03 -14.81 -1.55
CA ARG A 154 -5.26 -13.66 -1.06
C ARG A 154 -3.77 -13.83 -1.32
N ILE A 155 -3.04 -12.73 -1.46
CA ILE A 155 -1.56 -12.74 -1.42
C ILE A 155 -1.13 -12.18 -0.06
N PRO A 156 -0.33 -12.93 0.73
CA PRO A 156 0.23 -12.43 1.98
C PRO A 156 1.22 -11.28 1.77
N SER A 157 1.36 -10.41 2.78
CA SER A 157 2.29 -9.29 2.75
C SER A 157 3.75 -9.74 2.56
N GLU A 158 4.13 -10.88 3.16
CA GLU A 158 5.48 -11.44 3.01
C GLU A 158 5.78 -11.91 1.58
N GLU A 159 4.78 -12.23 0.78
CA GLU A 159 4.95 -12.59 -0.64
C GLU A 159 5.06 -11.33 -1.50
N LEU A 160 4.20 -10.33 -1.27
CA LEU A 160 4.29 -9.03 -1.95
C LEU A 160 5.65 -8.33 -1.72
N ALA A 161 6.26 -8.53 -0.55
CA ALA A 161 7.58 -7.99 -0.23
C ALA A 161 8.73 -8.61 -1.04
N LYS A 162 8.54 -9.78 -1.67
CA LYS A 162 9.58 -10.45 -2.46
C LYS A 162 9.78 -9.81 -3.84
N ILE A 163 8.82 -9.02 -4.32
CA ILE A 163 8.88 -8.43 -5.65
C ILE A 163 10.12 -7.52 -5.77
N PRO A 164 11.03 -7.77 -6.72
CA PRO A 164 12.37 -7.17 -6.71
C PRO A 164 12.36 -5.70 -7.14
N THR A 165 11.48 -5.31 -8.05
CA THR A 165 11.45 -3.96 -8.66
C THR A 165 10.03 -3.41 -8.74
N SER A 166 9.90 -2.09 -8.81
CA SER A 166 8.65 -1.45 -9.26
C SER A 166 8.34 -1.83 -10.71
N GLY A 167 7.09 -1.61 -11.11
CA GLY A 167 6.58 -1.95 -12.42
C GLY A 167 5.22 -2.65 -12.36
N THR A 168 4.73 -3.05 -13.52
CA THR A 168 3.46 -3.76 -13.65
C THR A 168 3.74 -5.25 -13.79
N TRP A 169 3.36 -6.03 -12.78
CA TRP A 169 3.56 -7.48 -12.73
C TRP A 169 2.25 -8.20 -13.03
N LYS A 170 2.26 -9.11 -14.00
CA LYS A 170 1.06 -9.83 -14.45
C LYS A 170 1.18 -11.33 -14.27
N ALA A 171 0.08 -11.97 -13.93
CA ALA A 171 -0.07 -13.43 -13.87
C ALA A 171 -1.50 -13.84 -14.25
N THR A 172 -1.66 -15.08 -14.71
CA THR A 172 -2.97 -15.67 -15.00
C THR A 172 -3.13 -16.92 -14.15
N LEU A 173 -4.16 -16.95 -13.30
CA LEU A 173 -4.53 -18.12 -12.51
C LEU A 173 -5.66 -18.88 -13.19
N VAL A 174 -5.53 -20.21 -13.27
CA VAL A 174 -6.57 -21.10 -13.80
C VAL A 174 -6.89 -22.18 -12.77
N LEU A 175 -8.16 -22.28 -12.39
CA LEU A 175 -8.67 -23.31 -11.51
C LEU A 175 -9.83 -24.04 -12.16
N ASP A 176 -9.81 -25.36 -12.12
CA ASP A 176 -10.91 -26.19 -12.59
C ASP A 176 -11.80 -26.55 -11.40
N TYR A 177 -13.12 -26.49 -11.60
CA TYR A 177 -14.09 -26.95 -10.62
C TYR A 177 -14.46 -28.40 -10.93
N LEU A 178 -14.07 -29.30 -10.03
CA LEU A 178 -14.40 -30.72 -10.13
C LEU A 178 -15.64 -31.05 -9.30
N GLN A 179 -16.49 -31.92 -9.83
CA GLN A 179 -17.49 -32.60 -9.04
C GLN A 179 -16.87 -33.80 -8.31
N TRP A 180 -17.33 -34.06 -7.09
CA TRP A 180 -16.96 -35.26 -6.36
C TRP A 180 -17.32 -36.53 -7.13
N GLY A 181 -16.33 -37.39 -7.36
CA GLY A 181 -16.48 -38.63 -8.13
C GLY A 181 -16.50 -38.44 -9.64
N GLY A 182 -16.38 -37.20 -10.14
CA GLY A 182 -16.17 -36.89 -11.55
C GLY A 182 -14.69 -36.73 -11.88
N ALA A 183 -14.29 -37.15 -13.08
CA ALA A 183 -12.95 -36.91 -13.60
C ALA A 183 -12.88 -35.61 -14.43
N ASP A 184 -14.00 -35.22 -15.04
CA ASP A 184 -14.07 -34.05 -15.92
C ASP A 184 -14.45 -32.77 -15.14
N PRO A 185 -13.79 -31.63 -15.43
CA PRO A 185 -14.19 -30.34 -14.89
C PRO A 185 -15.61 -29.96 -15.30
N LEU A 186 -16.42 -29.51 -14.33
CA LEU A 186 -17.73 -28.90 -14.58
C LEU A 186 -17.60 -27.44 -15.08
N GLY A 187 -16.45 -26.82 -14.85
CA GLY A 187 -16.15 -25.46 -15.29
C GLY A 187 -14.72 -25.08 -14.94
N THR A 188 -14.26 -23.99 -15.55
CA THR A 188 -12.93 -23.43 -15.34
C THR A 188 -13.07 -21.96 -14.98
N SER A 189 -12.42 -21.51 -13.91
CA SER A 189 -12.25 -20.10 -13.61
C SER A 189 -10.84 -19.65 -14.03
N THR A 190 -10.78 -18.60 -14.86
CA THR A 190 -9.54 -17.92 -15.24
C THR A 190 -9.54 -16.52 -14.61
N THR A 191 -8.45 -16.13 -13.97
CA THR A 191 -8.32 -14.84 -13.28
C THR A 191 -6.99 -14.20 -13.67
N ASP A 192 -7.05 -13.01 -14.25
CA ASP A 192 -5.86 -12.23 -14.59
C ASP A 192 -5.54 -11.27 -13.43
N ILE A 193 -4.31 -11.32 -12.93
CA ILE A 193 -3.88 -10.57 -11.77
C ILE A 193 -2.81 -9.58 -12.23
N THR A 194 -3.04 -8.30 -11.96
CA THR A 194 -2.10 -7.21 -12.23
C THR A 194 -1.70 -6.55 -10.92
N LEU A 195 -0.42 -6.63 -10.57
CA LEU A 195 0.17 -5.89 -9.47
C LEU A 195 0.89 -4.67 -10.04
N ASN A 196 0.37 -3.47 -9.78
CA ASN A 196 1.09 -2.23 -10.06
C ASN A 196 1.91 -1.88 -8.82
N VAL A 197 3.18 -2.23 -8.89
CA VAL A 197 4.13 -2.03 -7.80
C VAL A 197 4.81 -0.70 -8.02
N THR A 198 4.57 0.25 -7.14
CA THR A 198 5.29 1.50 -7.15
C THR A 198 6.44 1.44 -6.15
N ASP A 199 7.48 2.18 -6.49
CA ASP A 199 8.57 2.50 -5.58
C ASP A 199 8.63 4.02 -5.54
N HIS A 200 7.65 4.64 -4.86
CA HIS A 200 7.59 6.09 -4.68
C HIS A 200 8.70 6.56 -3.72
N PHE A 201 9.70 5.73 -3.42
CA PHE A 201 10.91 6.17 -2.78
C PHE A 201 11.64 7.24 -3.62
N ALA A 202 11.55 7.16 -4.96
CA ALA A 202 12.01 8.24 -5.84
C ALA A 202 11.16 9.54 -5.75
N GLU A 203 10.06 9.50 -5.01
CA GLU A 203 9.18 10.65 -4.75
C GLU A 203 9.29 11.14 -3.30
N ASN A 204 9.99 10.41 -2.43
CA ASN A 204 10.20 10.78 -1.03
C ASN A 204 11.51 11.56 -0.87
N ALA A 205 11.49 12.83 -1.25
CA ALA A 205 12.55 13.76 -0.87
C ALA A 205 12.72 13.74 0.67
N ALA A 206 13.95 13.62 1.15
CA ALA A 206 14.26 13.39 2.55
C ALA A 206 15.45 14.21 3.05
N ILE A 207 15.40 14.54 4.34
CA ILE A 207 16.52 15.10 5.10
C ILE A 207 17.07 14.00 5.99
N TYR A 208 18.36 13.71 5.87
CA TYR A 208 19.02 12.64 6.62
C TYR A 208 20.15 13.19 7.50
N PHE A 209 20.24 12.68 8.73
CA PHE A 209 21.28 13.02 9.69
C PHE A 209 22.15 11.78 9.96
N PRO A 210 23.27 11.60 9.24
CA PRO A 210 24.00 10.33 9.22
C PRO A 210 24.51 9.88 10.59
N GLN A 211 24.85 10.81 11.47
CA GLN A 211 25.35 10.52 12.82
C GLN A 211 24.30 9.87 13.72
N PHE A 212 23.01 9.98 13.39
CA PHE A 212 21.91 9.51 14.23
C PHE A 212 21.15 8.31 13.65
N GLY A 213 21.34 7.99 12.37
CA GLY A 213 20.64 6.88 11.74
C GLY A 213 19.12 7.05 11.79
N THR A 214 18.45 6.18 12.55
CA THR A 214 16.99 6.22 12.81
C THR A 214 16.61 6.95 14.10
N ALA A 215 17.58 7.31 14.94
CA ALA A 215 17.32 7.96 16.21
C ALA A 215 16.96 9.45 16.03
N THR A 216 16.18 10.00 16.96
CA THR A 216 15.90 11.44 17.00
C THR A 216 17.20 12.22 17.21
N PRO A 217 17.59 13.13 16.29
CA PRO A 217 18.83 13.88 16.42
C PRO A 217 18.86 14.75 17.68
N ARG A 218 19.97 14.71 18.41
CA ARG A 218 20.25 15.57 19.57
C ARG A 218 21.64 16.17 19.43
N VAL A 219 21.74 17.49 19.60
CA VAL A 219 23.00 18.23 19.44
C VAL A 219 23.22 19.09 20.67
N ASP A 220 24.38 18.91 21.32
CA ASP A 220 24.85 19.80 22.37
C ASP A 220 25.51 21.03 21.71
N LEU A 221 25.23 22.24 22.21
CA LEU A 221 25.88 23.48 21.75
C LEU A 221 27.38 23.53 22.10
N ASN A 222 27.87 22.55 22.89
CA ASN A 222 29.21 22.41 23.40
C ASN A 222 29.69 23.69 24.09
N LEU A 223 28.85 24.21 25.00
CA LEU A 223 29.18 25.42 25.74
C LEU A 223 30.37 25.18 26.66
N HIS A 224 31.36 26.05 26.60
CA HIS A 224 32.57 25.98 27.40
C HIS A 224 33.00 27.37 27.85
N ARG A 225 33.75 27.43 28.95
CA ARG A 225 34.32 28.68 29.46
C ARG A 225 35.41 29.15 28.51
N MET A 226 35.31 30.40 28.07
CA MET A 226 36.41 31.09 27.39
C MET A 226 37.39 31.71 28.39
N ASN A 227 36.86 32.21 29.50
CA ASN A 227 37.63 32.79 30.60
C ASN A 227 36.81 32.73 31.91
N GLY A 228 37.23 33.46 32.94
CA GLY A 228 36.57 33.47 34.25
C GLY A 228 35.11 33.95 34.25
N SER A 229 34.71 34.77 33.26
CA SER A 229 33.38 35.40 33.21
C SER A 229 32.57 35.08 31.96
N GLN A 230 33.17 34.53 30.89
CA GLN A 230 32.51 34.30 29.61
C GLN A 230 32.41 32.82 29.22
N MET A 231 31.29 32.47 28.59
CA MET A 231 31.04 31.19 27.94
C MET A 231 30.68 31.39 26.47
N SER A 232 31.08 30.43 25.62
CA SER A 232 30.68 30.35 24.21
C SER A 232 30.56 28.88 23.80
N GLY A 233 30.12 28.61 22.57
CA GLY A 233 30.03 27.24 22.08
C GLY A 233 29.91 27.14 20.58
N ARG A 234 30.21 25.95 20.08
CA ARG A 234 30.08 25.61 18.65
C ARG A 234 29.77 24.12 18.50
N ALA A 235 28.78 23.82 17.66
CA ALA A 235 28.39 22.47 17.32
C ALA A 235 28.22 22.32 15.81
N ASN A 236 28.48 21.11 15.30
CA ASN A 236 28.26 20.77 13.91
C ASN A 236 27.27 19.60 13.85
N LEU A 237 26.28 19.71 12.96
CA LEU A 237 25.28 18.70 12.71
C LEU A 237 25.40 18.27 11.24
N ASP A 238 25.90 17.06 11.02
CA ASP A 238 25.97 16.49 9.68
C ASP A 238 24.56 16.24 9.16
N MET A 239 24.28 16.80 7.99
CA MET A 239 22.99 16.71 7.32
C MET A 239 23.20 16.45 5.83
N CYS A 240 22.31 15.66 5.25
CA CYS A 240 22.30 15.32 3.83
C CYS A 240 20.88 15.45 3.26
N LEU A 241 20.75 16.08 2.09
CA LEU A 241 19.47 16.18 1.38
C LEU A 241 19.43 15.12 0.28
N TYR A 242 18.28 14.44 0.18
CA TYR A 242 17.94 13.57 -0.92
C TYR A 242 16.69 14.14 -1.59
N ASP A 243 16.74 14.36 -2.89
CA ASP A 243 15.67 15.00 -3.66
C ASP A 243 14.67 13.99 -4.25
N GLY A 244 14.67 12.74 -3.79
CA GLY A 244 13.92 11.66 -4.46
C GLY A 244 14.64 11.12 -5.71
N GLY A 245 15.81 11.65 -6.09
CA GLY A 245 16.47 11.25 -7.33
C GLY A 245 15.84 11.90 -8.58
N VAL A 246 14.97 12.89 -8.39
CA VAL A 246 14.38 13.70 -9.48
C VAL A 246 15.38 14.68 -10.12
N LYS A 247 16.60 14.77 -9.57
CA LYS A 247 17.67 15.69 -10.00
C LYS A 247 17.16 17.13 -10.02
N ALA A 248 16.58 17.56 -8.90
CA ALA A 248 16.04 18.90 -8.76
C ALA A 248 17.13 19.95 -9.05
N ARG A 249 16.79 20.98 -9.83
CA ARG A 249 17.72 22.11 -10.09
C ARG A 249 17.88 23.00 -8.87
N SER A 250 16.83 23.15 -8.07
CA SER A 250 16.84 23.91 -6.83
C SER A 250 15.98 23.28 -5.75
N LEU A 251 16.33 23.56 -4.50
CA LEU A 251 15.59 23.17 -3.30
C LEU A 251 15.38 24.41 -2.43
N GLN A 252 14.16 24.58 -1.92
CA GLN A 252 13.88 25.60 -0.92
C GLN A 252 14.03 25.01 0.48
N MET A 253 14.71 25.75 1.35
CA MET A 253 14.99 25.35 2.72
C MET A 253 14.38 26.37 3.67
N LYS A 254 13.80 25.88 4.77
CA LYS A 254 13.34 26.71 5.90
C LYS A 254 13.81 26.06 7.18
N ILE A 255 14.37 26.87 8.09
CA ILE A 255 14.80 26.39 9.40
C ILE A 255 14.13 27.22 10.47
N GLU A 256 13.36 26.55 11.31
CA GLU A 256 12.68 27.11 12.47
C GLU A 256 13.35 26.61 13.74
N GLY A 257 13.13 27.31 14.84
CA GLY A 257 13.60 26.82 16.13
C GLY A 257 12.96 27.55 17.30
N SER A 258 13.21 27.04 18.50
CA SER A 258 12.72 27.62 19.75
C SER A 258 13.15 29.08 19.90
N ASN A 259 12.21 29.89 20.41
CA ASN A 259 12.38 31.31 20.63
C ASN A 259 11.33 31.81 21.63
N LYS A 260 11.73 32.61 22.62
CA LYS A 260 10.82 33.35 23.52
C LYS A 260 10.57 34.79 23.05
N SER A 261 11.58 35.45 22.50
CA SER A 261 11.48 36.79 21.93
C SER A 261 12.50 37.04 20.82
N GLY A 262 12.15 37.89 19.85
CA GLY A 262 13.04 38.33 18.77
C GLY A 262 13.07 37.37 17.57
N THR A 263 14.07 37.54 16.70
CA THR A 263 14.17 36.82 15.42
C THR A 263 15.24 35.72 15.38
N GLY A 264 16.07 35.61 16.42
CA GLY A 264 17.16 34.61 16.51
C GLY A 264 16.69 33.21 16.93
N PHE A 265 17.65 32.29 17.06
CA PHE A 265 17.44 30.96 17.64
C PHE A 265 17.84 30.93 19.11
N GLN A 266 17.06 30.25 19.94
CA GLN A 266 17.27 30.21 21.39
C GLN A 266 17.13 28.80 21.95
N VAL A 267 17.96 28.46 22.93
CA VAL A 267 17.64 27.40 23.89
C VAL A 267 17.11 28.06 25.17
N ILE A 268 16.13 27.42 25.79
CA ILE A 268 15.31 28.01 26.86
C ILE A 268 15.45 27.11 28.09
N LYS A 269 15.62 27.74 29.25
CA LYS A 269 15.59 27.03 30.53
C LYS A 269 14.14 26.67 30.87
N SER A 270 13.89 25.41 31.22
CA SER A 270 12.51 24.90 31.43
C SER A 270 11.75 25.59 32.56
N ASP A 271 12.45 26.05 33.58
CA ASP A 271 11.92 26.64 34.82
C ASP A 271 12.08 28.17 34.90
N SER A 272 12.54 28.84 33.85
CA SER A 272 12.73 30.30 33.87
C SER A 272 12.53 30.99 32.51
N ALA A 273 12.61 32.32 32.50
CA ALA A 273 12.62 33.13 31.29
C ALA A 273 14.01 33.18 30.60
N ASP A 274 15.02 32.55 31.19
CA ASP A 274 16.39 32.65 30.68
C ASP A 274 16.53 31.90 29.36
N THR A 275 17.20 32.54 28.42
CA THR A 275 17.52 31.98 27.10
C THR A 275 19.02 32.08 26.82
N ILE A 276 19.52 31.22 25.94
CA ILE A 276 20.84 31.37 25.34
C ILE A 276 20.66 31.44 23.83
N ASP A 277 21.11 32.53 23.23
CA ASP A 277 21.02 32.77 21.80
C ASP A 277 22.11 31.99 21.05
N TYR A 278 21.75 31.48 19.88
CA TYR A 278 22.72 30.90 18.95
C TYR A 278 22.37 31.27 17.50
N ALA A 279 23.39 31.24 16.65
CA ALA A 279 23.27 31.42 15.22
C ALA A 279 23.39 30.06 14.52
N VAL A 280 22.68 29.91 13.40
CA VAL A 280 22.75 28.73 12.54
C VAL A 280 23.31 29.16 11.19
N SER A 281 24.23 28.36 10.64
CA SER A 281 24.66 28.49 9.25
C SER A 281 24.72 27.13 8.57
N MET A 282 24.39 27.08 7.28
CA MET A 282 24.42 25.87 6.46
C MET A 282 25.60 25.94 5.49
N ASN A 283 26.42 24.90 5.45
CA ASN A 283 27.43 24.79 4.39
C ASN A 283 26.82 24.12 3.15
N TYR A 284 26.87 24.78 2.00
CA TYR A 284 26.46 24.21 0.72
C TYR A 284 27.52 24.49 -0.34
N GLY A 285 28.12 23.44 -0.90
CA GLY A 285 29.18 23.55 -1.91
C GLY A 285 30.41 24.32 -1.42
N GLY A 286 30.70 24.29 -0.10
CA GLY A 286 31.77 25.05 0.52
C GLY A 286 31.39 26.47 0.93
N ARG A 287 30.22 26.99 0.51
CA ARG A 287 29.71 28.30 0.93
C ARG A 287 28.97 28.19 2.25
N ASN A 288 29.30 29.05 3.22
CA ASN A 288 28.53 29.16 4.45
C ASN A 288 27.35 30.13 4.27
N ILE A 289 26.13 29.60 4.32
CA ILE A 289 24.88 30.35 4.18
C ILE A 289 24.36 30.67 5.59
N PRO A 290 24.32 31.95 6.02
CA PRO A 290 23.71 32.31 7.28
C PRO A 290 22.20 32.05 7.21
N VAL A 291 21.66 31.44 8.28
CA VAL A 291 20.25 31.06 8.35
C VAL A 291 19.51 32.04 9.26
N THR A 292 18.44 32.64 8.74
CA THR A 292 17.50 33.43 9.52
C THR A 292 16.31 32.57 9.90
N ARG A 293 15.93 32.56 11.19
CA ARG A 293 14.85 31.70 11.69
C ARG A 293 13.54 31.96 10.94
N GLY A 294 12.96 30.90 10.40
CA GLY A 294 11.67 30.91 9.71
C GLY A 294 11.66 31.55 8.33
N VAL A 295 12.80 32.02 7.83
CA VAL A 295 12.92 32.60 6.48
C VAL A 295 13.34 31.50 5.51
N GLU A 296 12.61 31.40 4.40
CA GLU A 296 12.94 30.48 3.31
C GLU A 296 14.14 30.99 2.51
N PHE A 297 15.00 30.06 2.08
CA PHE A 297 16.13 30.35 1.20
C PHE A 297 16.34 29.23 0.18
N SER A 298 16.85 29.57 -1.01
CA SER A 298 17.08 28.61 -2.10
C SER A 298 18.50 28.05 -2.07
N LEU A 299 18.62 26.76 -2.35
CA LEU A 299 19.84 26.10 -2.80
C LEU A 299 19.71 25.87 -4.31
N ASP A 300 20.57 26.51 -5.10
CA ASP A 300 20.53 26.40 -6.56
C ASP A 300 21.63 25.46 -7.08
N ASN A 301 21.48 24.98 -8.32
CA ASN A 301 22.39 24.03 -8.99
C ASN A 301 22.55 22.71 -8.23
N VAL A 302 21.47 22.25 -7.58
CA VAL A 302 21.45 21.02 -6.77
C VAL A 302 21.74 19.78 -7.63
N ASP A 303 21.29 19.79 -8.88
CA ASP A 303 21.54 18.75 -9.90
C ASP A 303 23.03 18.54 -10.21
N LYS A 304 23.87 19.54 -9.91
CA LYS A 304 25.33 19.52 -10.12
C LYS A 304 26.12 19.44 -8.83
N ALA A 305 25.46 19.40 -7.68
CA ALA A 305 26.13 19.38 -6.40
C ALA A 305 26.92 18.08 -6.18
N ALA A 306 28.01 18.18 -5.42
CA ALA A 306 28.73 16.99 -4.99
C ALA A 306 27.82 16.11 -4.13
N THR A 307 27.75 14.82 -4.44
CA THR A 307 26.91 13.86 -3.71
C THR A 307 27.76 12.72 -3.14
N ARG A 308 27.26 12.09 -2.08
CA ARG A 308 27.85 10.89 -1.48
C ARG A 308 26.82 9.77 -1.34
N PRO A 309 27.23 8.49 -1.44
CA PRO A 309 26.34 7.38 -1.19
C PRO A 309 25.97 7.33 0.30
N VAL A 310 24.69 7.14 0.61
CA VAL A 310 24.18 6.87 1.97
C VAL A 310 23.09 5.81 1.90
N VAL A 311 22.93 5.04 2.97
CA VAL A 311 21.78 4.14 3.13
C VAL A 311 20.81 4.83 4.06
N LEU A 312 19.66 5.26 3.53
CA LEU A 312 18.64 5.91 4.36
C LEU A 312 17.94 4.86 5.24
N PRO A 313 17.42 5.26 6.41
CA PRO A 313 16.59 4.40 7.25
C PRO A 313 15.51 3.66 6.45
N GLY A 314 15.44 2.34 6.61
CA GLY A 314 14.49 1.49 5.89
C GLY A 314 14.93 1.05 4.49
N GLN A 315 16.09 1.50 3.99
CA GLN A 315 16.59 1.12 2.68
C GLN A 315 17.55 -0.08 2.69
N ARG A 316 17.53 -0.85 1.59
CA ARG A 316 18.54 -1.89 1.31
C ARG A 316 19.64 -1.46 0.34
N GLN A 317 19.42 -0.39 -0.42
CA GLN A 317 20.35 0.11 -1.44
C GLN A 317 20.80 1.53 -1.10
N ALA A 318 22.04 1.87 -1.46
CA ALA A 318 22.59 3.19 -1.23
C ALA A 318 22.07 4.21 -2.25
N VAL A 319 21.66 5.39 -1.79
CA VAL A 319 21.25 6.53 -2.61
C VAL A 319 22.29 7.64 -2.60
N ARG A 320 22.25 8.52 -3.59
CA ARG A 320 23.12 9.70 -3.68
C ARG A 320 22.46 10.86 -2.96
N CYS A 321 23.08 11.34 -1.89
CA CYS A 321 22.62 12.49 -1.12
C CYS A 321 23.63 13.64 -1.20
N MET A 322 23.13 14.86 -1.01
CA MET A 322 23.90 16.10 -1.05
C MET A 322 24.24 16.55 0.39
N PRO A 323 25.51 16.58 0.80
CA PRO A 323 25.90 17.01 2.14
C PRO A 323 25.72 18.52 2.32
N VAL A 324 25.02 18.89 3.39
CA VAL A 324 24.70 20.28 3.78
C VAL A 324 24.79 20.49 5.30
N PRO A 325 25.95 20.26 5.93
CA PRO A 325 26.05 20.30 7.38
C PRO A 325 25.66 21.66 7.95
N LEU A 326 25.02 21.65 9.11
CA LEU A 326 24.69 22.85 9.88
C LEU A 326 25.76 23.11 10.94
N THR A 327 26.14 24.37 11.11
CA THR A 327 26.95 24.84 12.24
C THR A 327 26.08 25.71 13.15
N LEU A 328 26.06 25.36 14.44
CA LEU A 328 25.40 26.15 15.49
C LEU A 328 26.49 26.86 16.28
N THR A 329 26.38 28.18 16.44
CA THR A 329 27.39 28.99 17.14
C THR A 329 26.73 29.85 18.20
N THR A 330 27.18 29.71 19.44
CA THR A 330 26.80 30.58 20.56
C THR A 330 27.89 31.62 20.78
N GLN A 331 27.53 32.90 20.61
CA GLN A 331 28.45 34.00 20.85
C GLN A 331 28.82 34.11 22.33
N PRO A 332 29.99 34.70 22.68
CA PRO A 332 30.40 34.87 24.06
C PRO A 332 29.36 35.64 24.87
N PHE A 333 28.92 35.07 26.00
CA PHE A 333 28.01 35.72 26.94
C PHE A 333 28.55 35.64 28.37
N ASN A 334 28.11 36.55 29.23
CA ASN A 334 28.53 36.59 30.63
C ASN A 334 27.81 35.50 31.43
N ILE A 335 28.58 34.63 32.07
CA ILE A 335 28.08 33.48 32.83
C ILE A 335 27.16 33.93 33.98
N ARG A 336 27.40 35.11 34.56
CA ARG A 336 26.60 35.62 35.70
C ARG A 336 25.20 36.09 35.30
N GLU A 337 24.95 36.30 34.01
CA GLU A 337 23.65 36.73 33.49
C GLU A 337 22.71 35.55 33.21
N LYS A 338 23.19 34.31 33.34
CA LYS A 338 22.42 33.08 33.08
C LYS A 338 22.43 32.19 34.32
N ARG A 339 21.28 31.59 34.62
CA ARG A 339 21.17 30.62 35.72
C ARG A 339 21.85 29.31 35.34
N SER A 340 22.36 28.61 36.34
CA SER A 340 22.89 27.26 36.15
C SER A 340 21.76 26.27 35.81
N GLY A 341 22.08 25.24 35.03
CA GLY A 341 21.19 24.15 34.68
C GLY A 341 21.08 23.92 33.18
N GLU A 342 20.14 23.06 32.80
CA GLU A 342 19.93 22.64 31.41
C GLU A 342 19.05 23.64 30.64
N TYR A 343 19.46 23.93 29.41
CA TYR A 343 18.72 24.73 28.43
C TYR A 343 18.41 23.84 27.24
N GLN A 344 17.17 23.86 26.77
CA GLN A 344 16.73 23.02 25.65
C GLN A 344 15.98 23.85 24.60
N GLY A 345 16.02 23.37 23.36
CA GLY A 345 15.26 23.94 22.26
C GLY A 345 15.10 22.90 21.16
N THR A 346 14.16 23.15 20.26
CA THR A 346 13.93 22.33 19.08
C THR A 346 14.37 23.13 17.85
N LEU A 347 15.00 22.45 16.90
CA LEU A 347 15.28 22.97 15.56
C LEU A 347 14.47 22.14 14.56
N THR A 348 13.68 22.80 13.72
CA THR A 348 12.89 22.15 12.66
C THR A 348 13.49 22.55 11.31
N VAL A 349 13.94 21.57 10.55
CA VAL A 349 14.47 21.79 9.20
C VAL A 349 13.44 21.27 8.20
N THR A 350 13.01 22.14 7.29
CA THR A 350 12.05 21.84 6.24
C THR A 350 12.72 21.99 4.88
N MET A 351 12.48 21.02 4.01
CA MET A 351 12.89 21.04 2.61
C MET A 351 11.63 21.03 1.75
N LEU A 352 11.55 21.95 0.81
CA LEU A 352 10.48 22.06 -0.17
C LEU A 352 11.11 21.91 -1.55
N MET A 353 10.58 20.98 -2.34
CA MET A 353 10.99 20.85 -3.74
C MET A 353 10.32 21.96 -4.54
N GLY A 354 11.11 22.74 -5.28
CA GLY A 354 10.55 23.69 -6.23
C GLY A 354 9.69 22.94 -7.25
N THR A 355 8.49 23.44 -7.54
CA THR A 355 7.70 22.93 -8.66
C THR A 355 8.52 23.12 -9.93
N GLN A 356 9.04 22.04 -10.50
CA GLN A 356 9.55 22.08 -11.86
C GLN A 356 8.35 22.38 -12.75
N THR A 357 8.26 23.61 -13.28
CA THR A 357 7.34 23.86 -14.40
C THR A 357 7.70 22.88 -15.52
N PRO A 358 6.71 22.16 -16.06
CA PRO A 358 6.92 21.04 -16.98
C PRO A 358 7.67 21.40 -18.27
#